data_AF-A0A1J5B977-F1
#
_entry.id   AF-A0A1J5B977-F1
#
_cell.length_a   1.000
_cell.length_b   1.000
_cell.length_c   1.000
_cell.angle_alpha   90.00
_cell.angle_beta   90.00
_cell.angle_gamma   90.00
#
_symmetry.space_group_name_H-M   'P 1'
#
loop_
_entity.id
_entity.type
_entity.pdbx_description
1 polymer ?
#
loop_
_entity_poly.entity_id
_entity_poly.type
_entity_poly.pdbx_seq_one_letter_code
_entity_poly.pdbx_strand_id
1 'polypeptide(L)'
;MKRILLMILISGMPFIALQSQVKSTEDIDKDATLKIIKNSIPKNWEFYQDKDKFILERLDTSWILFENRINAPLSNETKQERNARIKKNGVAGKSKIIFRYEPKWDVNKLLKAKIHNDDIYKQMLKLPEKFNITALANGTQMGKGGSVVYIGNNTEEKDRIAQYEKEIENLWKQITVIPNYHSEIYSLFLITKEGWNDDFHWVYPQEASNEVLSVEMYFIELCGK
;
A
#
# COMPACT_ATOMS: atom_id res chain seq x y z
N MET A 1 15.28 49.89 51.07
CA MET A 1 14.14 49.24 50.39
C MET A 1 14.66 47.98 49.70
N LYS A 2 14.17 46.82 50.13
CA LYS A 2 14.57 45.47 49.67
C LYS A 2 14.09 45.26 48.22
N ARG A 3 14.95 44.74 47.34
CA ARG A 3 14.50 44.03 46.12
C ARG A 3 15.11 42.64 46.09
N ILE A 4 14.20 41.71 45.82
CA ILE A 4 14.24 40.28 46.05
C ILE A 4 14.99 39.59 44.90
N LEU A 5 15.84 38.64 45.30
CA LEU A 5 16.50 37.65 44.44
C LEU A 5 15.42 36.69 43.90
N LEU A 6 15.22 36.61 42.58
CA LEU A 6 14.39 35.58 41.97
C LEU A 6 15.32 34.50 41.39
N MET A 7 15.50 33.41 42.14
CA MET A 7 16.07 32.15 41.64
C MET A 7 15.04 31.47 40.73
N ILE A 8 15.37 31.33 39.45
CA ILE A 8 14.63 30.45 38.55
C ILE A 8 15.26 29.06 38.66
N LEU A 9 14.54 28.16 39.33
CA LEU A 9 14.75 26.71 39.27
C LEU A 9 14.44 26.23 37.85
N ILE A 10 15.47 25.84 37.10
CA ILE A 10 15.28 25.06 35.86
C ILE A 10 15.07 23.62 36.29
N SER A 11 13.80 23.25 36.46
CA SER A 11 13.37 21.87 36.63
C SER A 11 13.80 21.05 35.41
N GLY A 12 14.58 20.00 35.65
CA GLY A 12 15.00 19.04 34.63
C GLY A 12 13.78 18.43 33.94
N MET A 13 13.65 18.70 32.64
CA MET A 13 12.78 17.91 31.79
C MET A 13 13.41 16.52 31.61
N PRO A 14 12.65 15.44 31.81
CA PRO A 14 13.14 14.10 31.55
C PRO A 14 13.45 13.97 30.05
N PHE A 15 14.68 13.60 29.76
CA PHE A 15 15.12 13.15 28.45
C PHE A 15 14.28 11.91 28.10
N ILE A 16 13.26 12.06 27.25
CA ILE A 16 12.53 10.92 26.69
C ILE A 16 13.52 10.24 25.75
N ALA A 17 14.20 9.20 26.24
CA ALA A 17 14.93 8.29 25.40
C ALA A 17 13.93 7.71 24.39
N LEU A 18 14.10 8.07 23.11
CA LEU A 18 13.43 7.43 22.00
C LEU A 18 13.87 5.95 22.07
N GLN A 19 13.05 5.08 22.66
CA GLN A 19 13.31 3.65 22.64
C GLN A 19 13.30 3.23 21.17
N SER A 20 14.48 2.93 20.63
CA SER A 20 14.59 2.25 19.33
C SER A 20 13.81 0.96 19.44
N GLN A 21 12.70 0.83 18.71
CA GLN A 21 11.97 -0.43 18.63
C GLN A 21 12.96 -1.51 18.16
N VAL A 22 13.11 -2.55 18.97
CA VAL A 22 13.95 -3.70 18.61
C VAL A 22 13.29 -4.39 17.42
N LYS A 23 13.94 -4.30 16.25
CA LYS A 23 13.53 -5.04 15.05
C LYS A 23 13.72 -6.53 15.31
N SER A 24 12.64 -7.31 15.30
CA SER A 24 12.68 -8.76 15.50
C SER A 24 12.84 -9.48 14.16
N THR A 25 13.38 -10.70 14.17
CA THR A 25 13.33 -11.61 13.02
C THR A 25 12.82 -13.00 13.39
N GLU A 26 12.28 -13.17 14.59
CA GLU A 26 11.95 -14.48 15.16
C GLU A 26 10.99 -15.27 14.27
N ASP A 27 9.89 -14.65 13.82
CA ASP A 27 8.90 -15.36 13.00
C ASP A 27 9.38 -15.58 11.56
N ILE A 28 10.24 -14.70 11.05
CA ILE A 28 10.88 -14.84 9.74
C ILE A 28 11.81 -16.06 9.75
N ASP A 29 12.60 -16.24 10.81
CA ASP A 29 13.60 -17.29 10.91
C ASP A 29 13.00 -18.69 11.15
N LYS A 30 11.72 -18.76 11.55
CA LYS A 30 10.92 -20.00 11.69
C LYS A 30 10.35 -20.52 10.36
N ASP A 31 10.22 -19.67 9.34
CA ASP A 31 9.65 -20.02 8.03
C ASP A 31 10.78 -20.23 7.01
N ALA A 32 10.91 -21.42 6.41
CA ALA A 32 12.05 -21.70 5.53
C ALA A 32 12.02 -20.84 4.26
N THR A 33 10.83 -20.59 3.71
CA THR A 33 10.64 -19.71 2.55
C THR A 33 11.08 -18.29 2.87
N LEU A 34 10.61 -17.71 3.97
CA LEU A 34 10.97 -16.33 4.35
C LEU A 34 12.45 -16.20 4.71
N LYS A 35 13.06 -17.24 5.29
CA LYS A 35 14.49 -17.28 5.56
C LYS A 35 15.31 -17.27 4.26
N ILE A 36 14.88 -17.99 3.23
CA ILE A 36 15.51 -17.93 1.90
C ILE A 36 15.41 -16.52 1.33
N ILE A 37 14.23 -15.90 1.38
CA ILE A 37 14.01 -14.52 0.92
C ILE A 37 14.94 -13.56 1.68
N LYS A 38 14.96 -13.61 3.01
CA LYS A 38 15.84 -12.77 3.86
C LYS A 38 17.32 -12.87 3.49
N ASN A 39 17.78 -14.06 3.08
CA ASN A 39 19.16 -14.26 2.66
C ASN A 39 19.44 -13.87 1.19
N SER A 40 18.39 -13.62 0.41
CA SER A 40 18.47 -13.34 -1.03
C SER A 40 18.26 -11.86 -1.36
N ILE A 41 17.64 -11.09 -0.48
CA ILE A 41 17.44 -9.64 -0.69
C ILE A 41 18.78 -8.88 -0.80
N PRO A 42 18.80 -7.71 -1.47
CA PRO A 42 20.03 -6.93 -1.62
C PRO A 42 20.63 -6.53 -0.25
N LYS A 43 21.96 -6.42 -0.17
CA LYS A 43 22.67 -6.10 1.09
C LYS A 43 22.28 -4.77 1.73
N ASN A 44 21.74 -3.85 0.94
CA ASN A 44 21.19 -2.55 1.37
C ASN A 44 19.77 -2.68 1.94
N TRP A 45 19.26 -3.88 2.17
CA TRP A 45 17.91 -4.09 2.65
C TRP A 45 17.93 -4.83 3.98
N GLU A 46 16.97 -4.47 4.82
CA GLU A 46 16.65 -5.22 6.02
C GLU A 46 15.29 -5.88 5.84
N PHE A 47 15.17 -7.11 6.33
CA PHE A 47 13.90 -7.79 6.48
C PHE A 47 13.69 -8.10 7.97
N TYR A 48 12.72 -7.42 8.56
CA TYR A 48 12.39 -7.53 9.97
C TYR A 48 10.88 -7.57 10.20
N GLN A 49 10.53 -7.91 11.43
CA GLN A 49 9.19 -7.98 11.96
C GLN A 49 8.95 -6.80 12.91
N ASP A 50 7.78 -6.17 12.75
CA ASP A 50 7.20 -5.23 13.71
C ASP A 50 5.73 -5.59 13.93
N LYS A 51 5.41 -6.06 15.13
CA LYS A 51 4.08 -6.53 15.52
C LYS A 51 3.56 -7.60 14.54
N ASP A 52 2.45 -7.32 13.85
CA ASP A 52 1.76 -8.18 12.89
C ASP A 52 2.25 -7.99 11.45
N LYS A 53 3.43 -7.37 11.27
CA LYS A 53 3.97 -7.00 9.97
C LYS A 53 5.36 -7.52 9.73
N PHE A 54 5.57 -7.91 8.48
CA PHE A 54 6.85 -8.15 7.85
C PHE A 54 7.20 -6.93 7.01
N ILE A 55 8.36 -6.34 7.29
CA ILE A 55 8.82 -5.10 6.67
C ILE A 55 10.15 -5.38 5.99
N LEU A 56 10.19 -5.14 4.68
CA LEU A 56 11.40 -5.11 3.89
C LEU A 56 11.70 -3.66 3.55
N GLU A 57 12.82 -3.13 4.02
CA GLU A 57 13.14 -1.72 3.92
C GLU A 57 14.57 -1.52 3.43
N ARG A 58 14.73 -0.67 2.41
CA ARG A 58 16.03 -0.19 1.95
C ARG A 58 16.64 0.75 2.97
N LEU A 59 17.92 0.56 3.31
CA LEU A 59 18.62 1.37 4.30
C LEU A 59 18.88 2.79 3.79
N ASP A 60 19.31 2.88 2.54
CA ASP A 60 19.58 4.16 1.88
C ASP A 60 18.31 4.92 1.50
N THR A 61 18.40 6.26 1.56
CA THR A 61 17.36 7.16 1.10
C THR A 61 17.11 7.05 -0.40
N SER A 62 15.85 7.17 -0.79
CA SER A 62 15.37 7.39 -2.15
C SER A 62 14.54 8.68 -2.21
N TRP A 63 14.49 9.29 -3.38
CA TRP A 63 13.68 10.46 -3.69
C TRP A 63 12.52 10.01 -4.58
N ILE A 64 11.30 10.25 -4.12
CA ILE A 64 10.08 9.82 -4.78
C ILE A 64 9.33 11.07 -5.24
N LEU A 65 9.20 11.23 -6.55
CA LEU A 65 8.43 12.32 -7.16
C LEU A 65 7.09 11.75 -7.65
N PHE A 66 5.99 12.24 -7.09
CA PHE A 66 4.66 11.98 -7.62
C PHE A 66 4.42 12.86 -8.86
N GLU A 67 4.13 12.22 -9.99
CA GLU A 67 3.83 12.85 -11.27
C GLU A 67 2.90 11.91 -12.04
N ASN A 68 1.68 12.36 -12.37
CA ASN A 68 0.77 11.57 -13.19
C ASN A 68 1.27 11.55 -14.64
N ARG A 69 1.72 10.39 -15.13
CA ARG A 69 2.27 10.20 -16.48
C ARG A 69 1.32 9.44 -17.40
N ILE A 70 0.10 9.16 -16.96
CA ILE A 70 -0.90 8.50 -17.81
C ILE A 70 -1.13 9.38 -19.04
N ASN A 71 -0.85 8.85 -20.23
CA ASN A 71 -0.92 9.55 -21.51
C ASN A 71 -0.01 10.79 -21.63
N ALA A 72 1.00 10.93 -20.77
CA ALA A 72 1.97 12.00 -20.91
C ALA A 72 2.74 11.84 -22.24
N PRO A 73 2.99 12.93 -22.98
CA PRO A 73 3.82 12.87 -24.18
C PRO A 73 5.22 12.36 -23.81
N LEU A 74 5.87 11.69 -24.77
CA LEU A 74 7.27 11.29 -24.61
C LEU A 74 8.11 12.52 -24.26
N SER A 75 8.75 12.48 -23.10
CA SER A 75 9.61 13.56 -22.65
C SER A 75 10.94 13.52 -23.38
N ASN A 76 11.39 14.68 -23.87
CA ASN A 76 12.74 14.87 -24.40
C ASN A 76 13.80 15.10 -23.30
N GLU A 77 13.39 15.00 -22.03
CA GLU A 77 14.27 15.15 -20.87
C GLU A 77 15.34 14.05 -20.83
N THR A 78 16.59 14.47 -20.64
CA THR A 78 17.72 13.55 -20.42
C THR A 78 17.63 12.88 -19.04
N LYS A 79 18.35 11.76 -18.86
CA LYS A 79 18.39 11.06 -17.55
C LYS A 79 18.89 11.98 -16.44
N GLN A 80 19.84 12.86 -16.72
CA GLN A 80 20.46 13.77 -15.77
C GLN A 80 19.48 14.86 -15.32
N GLU A 81 18.78 15.48 -16.27
CA GLU A 81 17.74 16.47 -15.99
C GLU A 81 16.62 15.87 -15.15
N ARG A 82 16.16 14.66 -15.51
CA ARG A 82 15.16 13.91 -14.75
C ARG A 82 15.61 13.65 -13.33
N ASN A 83 16.82 13.16 -13.14
CA ASN A 83 17.36 12.86 -11.82
C ASN A 83 17.49 14.13 -10.95
N ALA A 84 17.91 15.25 -11.54
CA ALA A 84 17.98 16.53 -10.84
C ALA A 84 16.59 17.03 -10.44
N ARG A 85 15.60 16.87 -11.33
CA ARG A 85 14.20 17.23 -11.08
C ARG A 85 13.58 16.38 -9.96
N ILE A 86 13.81 15.06 -9.96
CA ILE A 86 13.34 14.17 -8.89
C ILE A 86 13.95 14.56 -7.54
N LYS A 87 15.25 14.85 -7.47
CA LYS A 87 15.89 15.31 -6.23
C LYS A 87 15.35 16.65 -5.74
N LYS A 88 15.01 17.56 -6.65
CA LYS A 88 14.54 18.91 -6.31
C LYS A 88 13.09 18.91 -5.81
N ASN A 89 12.22 18.14 -6.47
CA ASN A 89 10.77 18.20 -6.28
C ASN A 89 10.19 16.97 -5.56
N GLY A 90 10.96 15.88 -5.46
CA GLY A 90 10.53 14.66 -4.80
C GLY A 90 10.66 14.74 -3.28
N VAL A 91 10.03 13.78 -2.62
CA VAL A 91 10.13 13.58 -1.17
C VAL A 91 11.20 12.54 -0.88
N ALA A 92 12.12 12.88 0.02
CA ALA A 92 13.10 11.93 0.54
C ALA A 92 12.40 10.92 1.47
N GLY A 93 12.62 9.64 1.21
CA GLY A 93 12.05 8.54 1.96
C GLY A 93 12.87 7.27 1.81
N LYS A 94 12.29 6.13 2.19
CA LYS A 94 12.88 4.81 1.99
C LYS A 94 11.98 3.98 1.11
N SER A 95 12.59 3.21 0.21
CA SER A 95 11.88 2.18 -0.50
C SER A 95 11.57 1.02 0.45
N LYS A 96 10.32 0.54 0.44
CA LYS A 96 9.90 -0.54 1.35
C LYS A 96 8.72 -1.33 0.80
N ILE A 97 8.61 -2.57 1.25
CA ILE A 97 7.47 -3.46 1.06
C ILE A 97 6.99 -3.89 2.44
N ILE A 98 5.69 -3.74 2.70
CA ILE A 98 5.09 -4.10 3.97
C ILE A 98 4.01 -5.15 3.74
N PHE A 99 4.13 -6.26 4.46
CA PHE A 99 3.11 -7.30 4.53
C PHE A 99 2.52 -7.33 5.94
N ARG A 100 1.20 -7.37 6.07
CA ARG A 100 0.57 -7.98 7.25
C ARG A 100 0.67 -9.49 7.08
N TYR A 101 0.96 -10.21 8.15
CA TYR A 101 0.98 -11.67 8.09
C TYR A 101 0.09 -12.29 9.16
N GLU A 102 -0.33 -13.52 8.90
CA GLU A 102 -1.03 -14.36 9.87
C GLU A 102 -0.74 -15.83 9.57
N PRO A 103 -1.07 -16.76 10.48
CA PRO A 103 -0.91 -18.19 10.21
C PRO A 103 -1.55 -18.58 8.88
N LYS A 104 -0.84 -19.40 8.11
CA LYS A 104 -1.24 -19.78 6.75
C LYS A 104 -2.67 -20.28 6.71
N TRP A 105 -3.44 -19.69 5.79
CA TRP A 105 -4.79 -20.16 5.53
C TRP A 105 -4.73 -21.54 4.92
N ASP A 106 -5.58 -22.42 5.44
CA ASP A 106 -5.89 -23.65 4.74
C ASP A 106 -6.70 -23.38 3.46
N VAL A 107 -6.71 -24.40 2.59
CA VAL A 107 -7.40 -24.35 1.29
C VAL A 107 -8.89 -24.07 1.45
N ASN A 108 -9.53 -24.58 2.51
CA ASN A 108 -10.96 -24.41 2.74
C ASN A 108 -11.30 -22.96 3.09
N LYS A 109 -10.50 -22.31 3.93
CA LYS A 109 -10.66 -20.90 4.29
C LYS A 109 -10.49 -20.01 3.07
N LEU A 110 -9.47 -20.27 2.25
CA LEU A 110 -9.26 -19.53 1.00
C LEU A 110 -10.43 -19.71 0.02
N LEU A 111 -10.89 -20.95 -0.17
CA LEU A 111 -12.01 -21.25 -1.07
C LEU A 111 -13.31 -20.58 -0.59
N LYS A 112 -13.61 -20.65 0.71
CA LYS A 112 -14.78 -19.98 1.30
C LYS A 112 -14.74 -18.47 1.08
N ALA A 113 -13.58 -17.84 1.31
CA ALA A 113 -13.41 -16.41 1.08
C ALA A 113 -13.59 -16.05 -0.40
N LYS A 114 -13.05 -16.84 -1.34
CA LYS A 114 -13.23 -16.63 -2.78
C LYS A 114 -14.70 -16.73 -3.18
N ILE A 115 -15.39 -17.80 -2.77
CA ILE A 115 -16.82 -18.01 -3.07
C ILE A 115 -17.67 -16.87 -2.50
N HIS A 116 -17.41 -16.47 -1.25
CA HIS A 116 -18.10 -15.35 -0.60
C HIS A 116 -17.89 -14.04 -1.35
N ASN A 117 -16.65 -13.73 -1.71
CA ASN A 117 -16.33 -12.51 -2.48
C ASN A 117 -16.98 -12.54 -3.87
N ASP A 118 -16.97 -13.68 -4.56
CA ASP A 118 -17.61 -13.85 -5.87
C ASP A 118 -19.12 -13.62 -5.80
N ASP A 119 -19.77 -14.06 -4.73
CA ASP A 119 -21.19 -13.77 -4.50
C ASP A 119 -21.44 -12.27 -4.30
N ILE A 120 -20.62 -11.60 -3.49
CA ILE A 120 -20.69 -10.15 -3.30
C ILE A 120 -20.50 -9.41 -4.63
N TYR A 121 -19.53 -9.80 -5.46
CA TYR A 121 -19.33 -9.19 -6.77
C TYR A 121 -20.54 -9.37 -7.68
N LYS A 122 -21.18 -10.55 -7.65
CA LYS A 122 -22.44 -10.79 -8.38
C LYS A 122 -23.58 -9.90 -7.88
N GLN A 123 -23.65 -9.63 -6.57
CA GLN A 123 -24.62 -8.70 -6.01
C GLN A 123 -24.34 -7.27 -6.49
N MET A 124 -23.09 -6.81 -6.43
CA MET A 124 -22.68 -5.47 -6.89
C MET A 124 -23.02 -5.24 -8.37
N LEU A 125 -22.79 -6.23 -9.23
CA LEU A 125 -23.09 -6.15 -10.66
C LEU A 125 -24.59 -5.95 -10.97
N LYS A 126 -25.48 -6.40 -10.08
CA LYS A 126 -26.94 -6.26 -10.23
C LYS A 126 -27.49 -4.95 -9.66
N LEU A 127 -26.70 -4.21 -8.88
CA LEU A 127 -27.18 -2.99 -8.23
C LEU A 127 -27.62 -1.89 -9.22
N PRO A 128 -26.94 -1.63 -10.35
CA PRO A 128 -27.40 -0.62 -11.30
C PRO A 128 -28.80 -0.87 -11.84
N GLU A 129 -29.14 -2.13 -12.10
CA GLU A 129 -30.49 -2.55 -12.52
C GLU A 129 -31.50 -2.44 -11.37
N LYS A 130 -31.12 -2.88 -10.17
CA LYS A 130 -31.95 -2.78 -8.95
C LYS A 130 -32.41 -1.35 -8.68
N PHE A 131 -31.53 -0.36 -8.85
CA PHE A 131 -31.84 1.06 -8.65
C PHE A 131 -32.31 1.77 -9.93
N ASN A 132 -32.40 1.07 -11.06
CA ASN A 132 -32.78 1.61 -12.36
C ASN A 132 -31.93 2.84 -12.77
N ILE A 133 -30.62 2.74 -12.59
CA ILE A 133 -29.64 3.80 -12.89
C ILE A 133 -28.76 3.49 -14.10
N THR A 134 -28.93 2.34 -14.76
CA THR A 134 -28.11 1.93 -15.92
C THR A 134 -28.10 2.99 -17.03
N ALA A 135 -29.23 3.65 -17.29
CA ALA A 135 -29.35 4.72 -18.28
C ALA A 135 -28.68 6.04 -17.86
N LEU A 136 -28.30 6.19 -16.60
CA LEU A 136 -27.62 7.36 -16.03
C LEU A 136 -26.10 7.25 -16.09
N ALA A 137 -25.57 6.16 -16.68
CA ALA A 137 -24.14 5.92 -16.81
C ALA A 137 -23.49 7.00 -17.69
N ASN A 138 -22.45 7.65 -17.16
CA ASN A 138 -21.64 8.61 -17.89
C ASN A 138 -20.45 7.89 -18.51
N GLY A 139 -20.53 7.58 -19.81
CA GLY A 139 -19.45 6.94 -20.57
C GLY A 139 -18.18 7.77 -20.75
N THR A 140 -18.22 9.07 -20.44
CA THR A 140 -17.06 9.98 -20.56
C THR A 140 -16.29 10.16 -19.26
N GLN A 141 -16.83 9.67 -18.14
CA GLN A 141 -16.21 9.77 -16.83
C GLN A 141 -16.04 8.38 -16.22
N MET A 142 -14.81 8.05 -15.89
CA MET A 142 -14.52 6.88 -15.07
C MET A 142 -14.25 7.31 -13.64
N GLY A 143 -14.86 6.60 -12.71
CA GLY A 143 -14.62 6.71 -11.28
C GLY A 143 -13.27 6.09 -10.92
N LYS A 144 -12.91 6.20 -9.64
CA LYS A 144 -11.68 5.58 -9.11
C LYS A 144 -11.67 4.08 -9.42
N GLY A 145 -10.59 3.59 -10.01
CA GLY A 145 -10.44 2.18 -10.37
C GLY A 145 -11.18 1.75 -11.64
N GLY A 146 -11.61 2.69 -12.49
CA GLY A 146 -12.28 2.36 -13.76
C GLY A 146 -13.77 2.03 -13.61
N SER A 147 -14.39 2.42 -12.48
CA SER A 147 -15.83 2.21 -12.26
C SER A 147 -16.67 3.18 -13.11
N VAL A 148 -17.87 2.74 -13.48
CA VAL A 148 -18.85 3.59 -14.16
C VAL A 148 -19.35 4.67 -13.20
N VAL A 149 -19.36 5.93 -13.65
CA VAL A 149 -19.96 7.05 -12.90
C VAL A 149 -21.41 7.21 -13.33
N TYR A 150 -22.33 7.36 -12.38
CA TYR A 150 -23.74 7.64 -12.64
C TYR A 150 -24.06 9.10 -12.29
N ILE A 151 -24.82 9.81 -13.14
CA ILE A 151 -25.17 11.22 -12.91
C ILE A 151 -26.68 11.42 -13.04
N GLY A 152 -27.30 11.94 -11.98
CA GLY A 152 -28.72 12.28 -11.97
C GLY A 152 -28.97 13.75 -12.31
N ASN A 153 -29.95 14.01 -13.17
CA ASN A 153 -30.36 15.34 -13.61
C ASN A 153 -31.48 15.93 -12.73
N ASN A 154 -32.16 15.09 -11.94
CA ASN A 154 -33.20 15.51 -11.00
C ASN A 154 -32.97 14.90 -9.59
N THR A 155 -33.80 15.32 -8.63
CA THR A 155 -33.68 14.88 -7.22
C THR A 155 -33.90 13.37 -7.08
N GLU A 156 -34.90 12.79 -7.74
CA GLU A 156 -35.20 11.36 -7.65
C GLU A 156 -34.05 10.49 -8.18
N GLU A 157 -33.44 10.88 -9.29
CA GLU A 157 -32.26 10.20 -9.85
C GLU A 157 -31.06 10.29 -8.92
N LYS A 158 -30.82 11.46 -8.33
CA LYS A 158 -29.73 11.66 -7.35
C LYS A 158 -29.95 10.81 -6.10
N ASP A 159 -31.18 10.71 -5.62
CA ASP A 159 -31.52 9.88 -4.46
C ASP A 159 -31.28 8.40 -4.75
N ARG A 160 -31.66 7.91 -5.94
CA ARG A 160 -31.38 6.52 -6.36
C ARG A 160 -29.89 6.24 -6.49
N ILE A 161 -29.11 7.18 -7.04
CA ILE A 161 -27.65 7.06 -7.11
C ILE A 161 -27.03 7.03 -5.71
N ALA A 162 -27.46 7.90 -4.80
CA ALA A 162 -26.96 7.90 -3.43
C ALA A 162 -27.26 6.59 -2.68
N GLN A 163 -28.44 6.00 -2.88
CA GLN A 163 -28.79 4.69 -2.33
C GLN A 163 -27.93 3.57 -2.93
N TYR A 164 -27.69 3.61 -4.25
CA TYR A 164 -26.77 2.71 -4.93
C TYR A 164 -25.36 2.79 -4.37
N GLU A 165 -24.79 4.00 -4.23
CA GLU A 165 -23.43 4.21 -3.71
C GLU A 165 -23.29 3.67 -2.28
N LYS A 166 -24.30 3.91 -1.43
CA LYS A 166 -24.34 3.39 -0.07
C LYS A 166 -24.37 1.86 -0.04
N GLU A 167 -25.15 1.22 -0.92
CA GLU A 167 -25.23 -0.24 -0.97
C GLU A 167 -23.95 -0.87 -1.53
N ILE A 168 -23.36 -0.27 -2.57
CA ILE A 168 -22.03 -0.62 -3.09
C ILE A 168 -20.99 -0.57 -1.96
N GLU A 169 -20.95 0.52 -1.19
CA GLU A 169 -20.00 0.69 -0.10
C GLU A 169 -20.20 -0.38 1.00
N ASN A 170 -21.45 -0.72 1.31
CA ASN A 170 -21.77 -1.77 2.28
C ASN A 170 -21.35 -3.16 1.80
N LEU A 171 -21.49 -3.45 0.50
CA LEU A 171 -21.01 -4.70 -0.09
C LEU A 171 -19.48 -4.76 -0.09
N TRP A 172 -18.79 -3.66 -0.41
CA TRP A 172 -17.31 -3.61 -0.36
C TRP A 172 -16.77 -3.89 1.04
N LYS A 173 -17.45 -3.40 2.09
CA LYS A 173 -17.09 -3.69 3.50
C LYS A 173 -17.21 -5.17 3.89
N GLN A 174 -17.99 -5.95 3.13
CA GLN A 174 -18.19 -7.38 3.39
C GLN A 174 -17.18 -8.27 2.67
N ILE A 175 -16.38 -7.72 1.75
CA ILE A 175 -15.34 -8.46 1.05
C ILE A 175 -14.30 -8.93 2.04
N THR A 176 -14.02 -10.22 2.01
CA THR A 176 -12.92 -10.81 2.76
C THR A 176 -11.62 -10.54 2.03
N VAL A 177 -10.69 -9.81 2.65
CA VAL A 177 -9.35 -9.64 2.09
C VAL A 177 -8.66 -11.00 2.07
N ILE A 178 -8.21 -11.42 0.89
CA ILE A 178 -7.46 -12.67 0.70
C ILE A 178 -5.95 -12.37 0.65
N PRO A 179 -5.09 -13.31 1.10
CA PRO A 179 -3.65 -13.11 1.04
C PRO A 179 -3.16 -12.98 -0.41
N ASN A 180 -2.12 -12.18 -0.61
CA ASN A 180 -1.43 -12.03 -1.88
C ASN A 180 -0.46 -13.17 -2.13
N TYR A 181 0.15 -13.70 -1.06
CA TYR A 181 1.15 -14.75 -1.10
C TYR A 181 1.00 -15.71 0.07
N HIS A 182 1.50 -16.93 -0.11
CA HIS A 182 1.63 -17.92 0.94
C HIS A 182 3.09 -18.37 1.06
N SER A 183 3.71 -18.11 2.22
CA SER A 183 4.98 -18.74 2.59
C SER A 183 4.72 -20.16 3.11
N GLU A 184 5.71 -20.78 3.75
CA GLU A 184 5.55 -22.12 4.29
C GLU A 184 4.49 -22.16 5.39
N ILE A 185 4.56 -21.21 6.35
CA ILE A 185 3.69 -21.17 7.53
C ILE A 185 2.82 -19.92 7.65
N TYR A 186 2.97 -18.94 6.76
CA TYR A 186 2.17 -17.69 6.79
C TYR A 186 1.37 -17.41 5.51
N SER A 187 0.27 -16.70 5.72
CA SER A 187 -0.48 -15.98 4.69
C SER A 187 -0.09 -14.51 4.75
N LEU A 188 0.34 -13.95 3.61
CA LEU A 188 0.91 -12.61 3.51
C LEU A 188 -0.04 -11.68 2.75
N PHE A 189 -0.32 -10.52 3.33
CA PHE A 189 -1.22 -9.50 2.81
C PHE A 189 -0.41 -8.25 2.53
N LEU A 190 -0.24 -7.91 1.27
CA LEU A 190 0.50 -6.73 0.85
C LEU A 190 -0.27 -5.48 1.32
N ILE A 191 0.34 -4.73 2.23
CA ILE A 191 -0.19 -3.44 2.70
C ILE A 191 0.26 -2.33 1.76
N THR A 192 1.55 -2.26 1.46
CA THR A 192 2.10 -1.18 0.63
C THR A 192 3.43 -1.56 -0.01
N LYS A 193 3.71 -0.91 -1.16
CA LYS A 193 5.00 -0.86 -1.84
C LYS A 193 5.32 0.61 -2.09
N GLU A 194 6.42 1.08 -1.54
CA GLU A 194 6.89 2.46 -1.70
C GLU A 194 8.27 2.49 -2.34
N GLY A 195 8.55 3.57 -3.09
CA GLY A 195 9.87 3.79 -3.68
C GLY A 195 10.19 2.92 -4.88
N TRP A 196 9.19 2.66 -5.73
CA TRP A 196 9.33 2.07 -7.07
C TRP A 196 8.70 2.98 -8.14
N ASN A 197 9.17 2.86 -9.39
CA ASN A 197 8.62 3.60 -10.51
C ASN A 197 7.32 2.95 -11.00
N ASP A 198 6.26 3.74 -11.08
CA ASP A 198 4.96 3.36 -11.64
C ASP A 198 4.38 4.50 -12.48
N ASP A 199 3.15 4.39 -12.96
CA ASP A 199 2.53 5.43 -13.80
C ASP A 199 2.39 6.81 -13.12
N PHE A 200 2.53 6.86 -11.80
CA PHE A 200 2.36 8.04 -10.97
C PHE A 200 3.64 8.46 -10.23
N HIS A 201 4.71 7.67 -10.28
CA HIS A 201 5.91 7.92 -9.48
C HIS A 201 7.19 7.76 -10.29
N TRP A 202 8.10 8.71 -10.11
CA TRP A 202 9.51 8.60 -10.47
C TRP A 202 10.37 8.45 -9.22
N VAL A 203 11.35 7.57 -9.27
CA VAL A 203 12.23 7.26 -8.15
C VAL A 203 13.70 7.43 -8.53
N TYR A 204 14.44 8.12 -7.67
CA TYR A 204 15.89 8.25 -7.73
C TYR A 204 16.52 7.82 -6.40
N PRO A 205 17.62 7.05 -6.37
CA PRO A 205 18.30 6.45 -7.52
C PRO A 205 17.43 5.36 -8.16
N GLN A 206 17.62 5.10 -9.47
CA GLN A 206 16.82 4.13 -10.23
C GLN A 206 16.96 2.72 -9.63
N GLU A 207 18.14 2.43 -9.10
CA GLU A 207 18.51 1.20 -8.40
C GLU A 207 17.52 0.91 -7.27
N ALA A 208 17.07 1.91 -6.52
CA ALA A 208 16.09 1.71 -5.44
C ALA A 208 14.76 1.15 -5.96
N SER A 209 14.30 1.62 -7.13
CA SER A 209 13.09 1.10 -7.77
C SER A 209 13.30 -0.32 -8.31
N ASN A 210 14.47 -0.60 -8.90
CA ASN A 210 14.75 -1.92 -9.44
C ASN A 210 14.83 -2.95 -8.30
N GLU A 211 15.44 -2.58 -7.17
CA GLU A 211 15.53 -3.42 -5.99
C GLU A 211 14.15 -3.76 -5.41
N VAL A 212 13.20 -2.82 -5.34
CA VAL A 212 11.81 -3.12 -4.90
C VAL A 212 11.21 -4.22 -5.76
N LEU A 213 11.34 -4.13 -7.09
CA LEU A 213 10.83 -5.13 -8.02
C LEU A 213 11.54 -6.48 -7.82
N SER A 214 12.87 -6.48 -7.68
CA SER A 214 13.64 -7.70 -7.41
C SER A 214 13.24 -8.36 -6.09
N VAL A 215 13.03 -7.58 -5.03
CA VAL A 215 12.56 -8.09 -3.74
C VAL A 215 11.17 -8.71 -3.87
N GLU A 216 10.23 -8.04 -4.56
CA GLU A 216 8.90 -8.58 -4.81
C GLU A 216 8.94 -9.88 -5.64
N MET A 217 9.86 -9.97 -6.60
CA MET A 217 10.03 -11.19 -7.41
C MET A 217 10.38 -12.41 -6.56
N TYR A 218 11.16 -12.27 -5.49
CA TYR A 218 11.42 -13.39 -4.57
C TYR A 218 10.14 -13.91 -3.92
N PHE A 219 9.18 -13.04 -3.58
CA PHE A 219 7.88 -13.49 -3.07
C PHE A 219 7.04 -14.13 -4.17
N ILE A 220 7.07 -13.61 -5.40
CA ILE A 220 6.34 -14.22 -6.52
C ILE A 220 6.87 -15.63 -6.84
N GLU A 221 8.18 -15.83 -6.78
CA GLU A 221 8.83 -17.09 -7.15
C GLU A 221 8.77 -18.13 -6.02
N LEU A 222 8.94 -17.69 -4.78
CA LEU A 222 9.10 -18.60 -3.64
C LEU A 222 7.83 -18.75 -2.81
N CYS A 223 6.90 -17.80 -2.87
CA CYS A 223 5.60 -17.91 -2.22
C CYS A 223 4.52 -18.21 -3.25
N GLY A 224 3.70 -19.23 -2.97
CA GLY A 224 2.57 -19.58 -3.84
C GLY A 224 1.50 -18.49 -3.84
N LYS A 225 0.67 -18.46 -4.90
CA LYS A 225 -0.59 -17.69 -4.96
C LYS A 225 -1.79 -18.51 -4.51
#